data_AF-A0A2N1ANJ4-F1
#
_entry.id   AF-A0A2N1ANJ4-F1
#
_cell.length_a   1.000
_cell.length_b   1.000
_cell.length_c   1.000
_cell.angle_alpha   90.00
_cell.angle_beta   90.00
_cell.angle_gamma   90.00
#
_symmetry.space_group_name_H-M   'P 1'
#
loop_
_entity.id
_entity.type
_entity.pdbx_description
1 polymer ?
#
loop_
_entity_poly.entity_id
_entity_poly.type
_entity_poly.pdbx_seq_one_letter_code
_entity_poly.pdbx_strand_id
1 'polypeptide(L)'
;MTASPTHDTAASTKSHKADPLHQDPNPSINDEAAEDRLHALRHYLLRNIRYHTRRAALFAQWHKLTAFVGVFFGSTAAMSFLFSDTPTAASIMAAIVALFSAIDLVVGTAAKEAQHMELRRRWIALQKRFEVEGLTSDIQQTLRSIEMDEPAELSVVEMQAHNDATLALLGDDGRKELLQIPLKKRIIGQFMNIDTSSITKAPTPDGAPAATSS
;
A
#
# COMPACT_ATOMS: atom_id res chain seq x y z
N MET A 1 -88.88 -32.28 -22.95
CA MET A 1 -87.80 -32.66 -23.90
C MET A 1 -86.47 -32.26 -23.28
N THR A 2 -85.61 -33.26 -23.00
CA THR A 2 -84.13 -33.24 -22.91
C THR A 2 -83.44 -32.19 -22.00
N ALA A 3 -82.47 -32.46 -21.12
CA ALA A 3 -81.79 -33.62 -20.55
C ALA A 3 -80.86 -33.08 -19.41
N SER A 4 -80.57 -33.86 -18.37
CA SER A 4 -79.49 -33.61 -17.37
C SER A 4 -78.08 -33.91 -17.97
N PRO A 5 -76.93 -33.98 -17.24
CA PRO A 5 -76.56 -33.65 -15.84
C PRO A 5 -75.12 -33.04 -15.66
N THR A 6 -74.68 -32.92 -14.39
CA THR A 6 -73.30 -33.00 -13.80
C THR A 6 -72.26 -31.88 -13.98
N HIS A 7 -71.79 -31.29 -12.86
CA HIS A 7 -70.48 -31.64 -12.27
C HIS A 7 -70.26 -30.99 -10.88
N ASP A 8 -69.90 -31.84 -9.90
CA ASP A 8 -69.26 -31.50 -8.63
C ASP A 8 -67.87 -30.88 -8.83
N THR A 9 -67.47 -29.91 -8.01
CA THR A 9 -66.13 -29.95 -7.36
C THR A 9 -66.05 -29.03 -6.15
N ALA A 10 -65.75 -29.60 -4.98
CA ALA A 10 -65.38 -28.91 -3.75
C ALA A 10 -64.00 -28.25 -3.88
N ALA A 11 -63.86 -26.99 -3.46
CA ALA A 11 -62.57 -26.32 -3.31
C ALA A 11 -62.25 -26.06 -1.84
N SER A 12 -61.20 -26.74 -1.41
CA SER A 12 -60.61 -26.77 -0.07
C SER A 12 -59.96 -25.45 0.32
N THR A 13 -60.18 -25.06 1.56
CA THR A 13 -59.48 -24.04 2.35
C THR A 13 -57.95 -24.05 2.20
N LYS A 14 -57.36 -22.87 1.96
CA LYS A 14 -56.02 -22.52 2.47
C LYS A 14 -56.03 -21.11 3.04
N SER A 15 -56.04 -21.06 4.37
CA SER A 15 -55.79 -19.87 5.18
C SER A 15 -54.35 -19.41 4.94
N HIS A 16 -54.17 -18.23 4.36
CA HIS A 16 -52.88 -17.55 4.32
C HIS A 16 -52.57 -17.02 5.71
N LYS A 17 -51.86 -17.82 6.50
CA LYS A 17 -51.15 -17.35 7.70
C LYS A 17 -50.09 -16.36 7.21
N ALA A 18 -50.24 -15.08 7.58
CA ALA A 18 -49.21 -14.09 7.36
C ALA A 18 -47.95 -14.50 8.15
N ASP A 19 -46.82 -14.60 7.45
CA ASP A 19 -45.52 -14.82 8.07
C ASP A 19 -45.17 -13.60 8.94
N PRO A 20 -44.65 -13.77 10.17
CA PRO A 20 -44.24 -12.64 11.00
C PRO A 20 -43.04 -11.94 10.37
N LEU A 21 -43.17 -10.63 10.10
CA LEU A 21 -42.15 -9.72 9.57
C LEU A 21 -40.95 -9.44 10.51
N HIS A 22 -40.71 -10.30 11.50
CA HIS A 22 -39.54 -10.23 12.38
C HIS A 22 -38.68 -11.45 12.17
N GLN A 23 -37.92 -11.42 11.07
CA GLN A 23 -36.73 -12.24 10.93
C GLN A 23 -35.63 -11.48 11.68
N ASP A 24 -35.25 -11.97 12.86
CA ASP A 24 -34.09 -11.44 13.57
C ASP A 24 -32.86 -11.49 12.64
N PRO A 25 -32.05 -10.42 12.55
CA PRO A 25 -30.89 -10.41 11.68
C PRO A 25 -29.95 -11.55 12.07
N ASN A 26 -29.64 -12.43 11.11
CA ASN A 26 -28.77 -13.57 11.32
C ASN A 26 -27.41 -13.09 11.91
N PRO A 27 -27.10 -13.41 13.18
CA PRO A 27 -25.93 -12.86 13.86
C PRO A 27 -24.62 -13.22 13.15
N SER A 28 -24.55 -14.39 12.51
CA SER A 28 -23.32 -14.85 11.84
C SER A 28 -22.87 -13.97 10.67
N ILE A 29 -23.81 -13.36 9.94
CA ILE A 29 -23.50 -12.51 8.77
C ILE A 29 -22.91 -11.16 9.22
N ASN A 30 -23.35 -10.65 10.37
CA ASN A 30 -22.85 -9.38 10.91
C ASN A 30 -21.46 -9.54 11.54
N ASP A 31 -21.19 -10.70 12.15
CA ASP A 31 -19.92 -11.02 12.80
C ASP A 31 -18.81 -11.25 11.76
N GLU A 32 -19.06 -12.03 10.71
CA GLU A 32 -18.10 -12.26 9.61
C GLU A 32 -17.74 -10.95 8.89
N ALA A 33 -18.75 -10.13 8.56
CA ALA A 33 -18.53 -8.82 7.96
C ALA A 33 -17.81 -7.83 8.89
N ALA A 34 -17.91 -7.99 10.21
CA ALA A 34 -17.15 -7.18 11.17
C ALA A 34 -15.68 -7.62 11.21
N GLU A 35 -15.42 -8.92 11.25
CA GLU A 35 -14.06 -9.49 11.22
C GLU A 35 -13.32 -9.10 9.94
N ASP A 36 -13.98 -9.19 8.78
CA ASP A 36 -13.42 -8.77 7.49
C ASP A 36 -13.02 -7.28 7.48
N ARG A 37 -13.85 -6.41 8.07
CA ARG A 37 -13.54 -4.98 8.19
C ARG A 37 -12.34 -4.72 9.09
N LEU A 38 -12.24 -5.44 10.21
CA LEU A 38 -11.09 -5.34 11.11
C LEU A 38 -9.81 -5.85 10.43
N HIS A 39 -9.90 -6.96 9.70
CA HIS A 39 -8.79 -7.52 8.94
C HIS A 39 -8.34 -6.56 7.83
N ALA A 40 -9.27 -5.99 7.06
CA ALA A 40 -8.99 -5.01 6.02
C ALA A 40 -8.32 -3.76 6.60
N LEU A 41 -8.79 -3.26 7.75
CA LEU A 41 -8.17 -2.12 8.41
C LEU A 41 -6.76 -2.45 8.91
N ARG A 42 -6.55 -3.63 9.52
CA ARG A 42 -5.21 -4.06 9.95
C ARG A 42 -4.24 -4.13 8.77
N HIS A 43 -4.69 -4.68 7.65
CA HIS A 43 -3.93 -4.72 6.40
C HIS A 43 -3.57 -3.31 5.91
N TYR A 44 -4.55 -2.42 5.85
CA TYR A 44 -4.39 -1.03 5.46
C TYR A 44 -3.35 -0.29 6.32
N LEU A 45 -3.44 -0.44 7.66
CA LEU A 45 -2.49 0.15 8.61
C LEU A 45 -1.07 -0.38 8.39
N LEU A 46 -0.89 -1.70 8.27
CA LEU A 46 0.43 -2.30 7.99
C LEU A 46 1.01 -1.79 6.68
N ARG A 47 0.18 -1.72 5.63
CA ARG A 47 0.57 -1.24 4.32
C ARG A 47 1.11 0.18 4.39
N ASN A 48 0.44 1.11 5.06
CA ASN A 48 0.92 2.48 5.22
C ASN A 48 2.24 2.57 6.02
N ILE A 49 2.38 1.75 7.06
CA ILE A 49 3.65 1.65 7.81
C ILE A 49 4.79 1.20 6.88
N ARG A 50 4.57 0.17 6.07
CA ARG A 50 5.56 -0.35 5.11
C ARG A 50 5.88 0.66 4.01
N TYR A 51 4.87 1.35 3.50
CA TYR A 51 5.01 2.42 2.51
C TYR A 51 5.95 3.51 3.01
N HIS A 52 5.66 4.11 4.17
CA HIS A 52 6.49 5.18 4.71
C HIS A 52 7.88 4.72 5.15
N THR A 53 8.01 3.46 5.61
CA THR A 53 9.33 2.87 5.88
C THR A 53 10.20 2.83 4.61
N ARG A 54 9.64 2.38 3.48
CA ARG A 54 10.34 2.33 2.19
C ARG A 54 10.71 3.73 1.70
N ARG A 55 9.78 4.68 1.78
CA ARG A 55 10.00 6.07 1.35
C ARG A 55 11.11 6.75 2.15
N ALA A 56 11.08 6.62 3.47
CA ALA A 56 12.13 7.16 4.32
C ALA A 56 13.50 6.52 4.05
N ALA A 57 13.55 5.19 3.87
CA ALA A 57 14.79 4.50 3.53
C ALA A 57 15.39 5.00 2.20
N LEU A 58 14.56 5.24 1.19
CA LEU A 58 15.00 5.81 -0.09
C LEU A 58 15.65 7.19 0.10
N PHE A 59 14.99 8.10 0.83
CA PHE A 59 15.53 9.45 1.06
C PHE A 59 16.78 9.42 1.93
N ALA A 60 16.84 8.55 2.94
CA ALA A 60 18.03 8.33 3.75
C ALA A 60 19.21 7.84 2.91
N GLN A 61 18.96 6.89 1.97
CA GLN A 61 19.99 6.38 1.07
C GLN A 61 20.45 7.46 0.09
N TRP A 62 19.54 8.26 -0.46
CA TRP A 62 19.89 9.37 -1.35
C TRP A 62 20.75 10.42 -0.65
N HIS A 63 20.36 10.84 0.56
CA HIS A 63 21.10 11.83 1.34
C HIS A 63 22.51 11.32 1.70
N LYS A 64 22.64 10.04 2.07
CA LYS A 64 23.95 9.43 2.31
C LYS A 64 24.80 9.36 1.04
N LEU A 65 24.18 9.09 -0.12
CA LEU A 65 24.88 9.06 -1.40
C LEU A 65 25.41 10.45 -1.78
N THR A 66 24.60 11.50 -1.64
CA THR A 66 25.01 12.88 -1.93
C THR A 66 26.11 13.35 -0.98
N ALA A 67 26.00 13.03 0.31
CA ALA A 67 27.06 13.27 1.28
C ALA A 67 28.37 12.53 0.94
N PHE A 68 28.28 11.26 0.55
CA PHE A 68 29.44 10.48 0.11
C PHE A 68 30.12 11.10 -1.11
N VAL A 69 29.34 11.48 -2.14
CA VAL A 69 29.85 12.20 -3.32
C VAL A 69 30.56 13.48 -2.88
N GLY A 70 29.96 14.25 -1.98
CA GLY A 70 30.57 15.46 -1.43
C GLY A 70 31.94 15.23 -0.80
N VAL A 71 32.04 14.25 0.09
CA VAL A 71 33.31 13.92 0.78
C VAL A 71 34.34 13.38 -0.20
N PHE A 72 33.97 12.42 -1.04
CA PHE A 72 34.90 11.75 -1.95
C PHE A 72 35.47 12.72 -3.00
N PHE A 73 34.58 13.43 -3.72
CA PHE A 73 35.00 14.36 -4.75
C PHE A 73 35.57 15.66 -4.19
N GLY A 74 35.08 16.13 -3.04
CA GLY A 74 35.64 17.30 -2.35
C GLY A 74 37.07 17.05 -1.87
N SER A 75 37.33 15.88 -1.28
CA SER A 75 38.68 15.49 -0.88
C SER A 75 39.60 15.32 -2.09
N THR A 76 39.10 14.70 -3.17
CA THR A 76 39.86 14.55 -4.42
C THR A 76 40.18 15.90 -5.06
N ALA A 77 39.23 16.83 -5.06
CA ALA A 77 39.42 18.18 -5.56
C ALA A 77 40.51 18.93 -4.77
N ALA A 78 40.46 18.83 -3.44
CA ALA A 78 41.47 19.43 -2.56
C ALA A 78 42.87 18.83 -2.80
N MET A 79 42.97 17.50 -2.90
CA MET A 79 44.24 16.82 -3.19
C MET A 79 44.78 17.19 -4.57
N SER A 80 43.92 17.25 -5.59
CA SER A 80 44.31 17.67 -6.94
C SER A 80 44.77 19.13 -6.94
N PHE A 81 44.08 20.02 -6.23
CA PHE A 81 44.50 21.41 -6.13
C PHE A 81 45.85 21.59 -5.41
N LEU A 82 46.12 20.80 -4.36
CA LEU A 82 47.31 20.95 -3.53
C LEU A 82 48.54 20.21 -4.07
N PHE A 83 48.35 19.05 -4.71
CA PHE A 83 49.43 18.12 -5.04
C PHE A 83 49.52 17.78 -6.53
N SER A 84 48.64 18.32 -7.37
CA SER A 84 48.69 18.12 -8.82
C SER A 84 48.71 19.45 -9.57
N ASP A 85 49.47 19.53 -10.65
CA ASP A 85 49.49 20.69 -11.55
C ASP A 85 48.27 20.72 -12.51
N THR A 86 47.15 20.09 -12.12
CA THR A 86 45.95 19.94 -12.96
C THR A 86 44.74 20.68 -12.38
N PRO A 87 44.70 22.03 -12.49
CA PRO A 87 43.61 22.83 -11.94
C PRO A 87 42.24 22.52 -12.57
N THR A 88 42.23 22.00 -13.79
CA THR A 88 41.03 21.51 -14.47
C THR A 88 40.40 20.31 -13.77
N ALA A 89 41.21 19.36 -13.28
CA ALA A 89 40.69 18.18 -12.58
C ALA A 89 40.05 18.59 -11.24
N ALA A 90 40.72 19.44 -10.46
CA ALA A 90 40.15 19.99 -9.22
C ALA A 90 38.83 20.73 -9.48
N SER A 91 38.74 21.54 -10.54
CA SER A 91 37.54 22.28 -10.91
C SER A 91 36.37 21.36 -11.30
N ILE A 92 36.64 20.30 -12.07
CA ILE A 92 35.62 19.31 -12.45
C ILE A 92 35.07 18.60 -11.21
N MET A 93 35.94 18.15 -10.30
CA MET A 93 35.51 17.48 -9.08
C MET A 93 34.70 18.41 -8.17
N ALA A 94 35.13 19.67 -8.02
CA ALA A 94 34.36 20.67 -7.29
C ALA A 94 32.98 20.94 -7.90
N ALA A 95 32.88 20.99 -9.24
CA ALA A 95 31.61 21.16 -9.95
C ALA A 95 30.65 19.98 -9.71
N ILE A 96 31.16 18.74 -9.67
CA ILE A 96 30.37 17.54 -9.33
C ILE A 96 29.81 17.66 -7.91
N VAL A 97 30.63 18.04 -6.93
CA VAL A 97 30.19 18.25 -5.54
C VAL A 97 29.10 19.31 -5.47
N ALA A 98 29.31 20.45 -6.13
CA ALA A 98 28.35 21.56 -6.14
C ALA A 98 27.01 21.14 -6.75
N LEU A 99 27.03 20.40 -7.87
CA LEU A 99 25.83 19.90 -8.54
C LEU A 99 25.01 18.96 -7.63
N PHE A 100 25.65 17.95 -7.05
CA PHE A 100 24.95 16.99 -6.19
C PHE A 100 24.42 17.65 -4.91
N SER A 101 25.18 18.59 -4.34
CA SER A 101 24.74 19.35 -3.16
C SER A 101 23.54 20.23 -3.48
N ALA A 102 23.51 20.87 -4.65
CA ALA A 102 22.37 21.66 -5.11
C ALA A 102 21.12 20.79 -5.34
N ILE A 103 21.28 19.61 -5.94
CA ILE A 103 20.17 18.66 -6.13
C ILE A 103 19.61 18.21 -4.77
N ASP A 104 20.47 17.82 -3.82
CA ASP A 104 20.03 17.39 -2.49
C ASP A 104 19.25 18.50 -1.75
N LEU A 105 19.76 19.72 -1.84
CA LEU A 105 19.13 20.92 -1.25
C LEU A 105 17.75 21.19 -1.85
N VAL A 106 17.62 21.17 -3.19
CA VAL A 106 16.33 21.44 -3.87
C VAL A 106 15.32 20.33 -3.62
N VAL A 107 15.76 19.06 -3.63
CA VAL A 107 14.86 17.93 -3.36
C VAL A 107 14.46 17.88 -1.89
N GLY A 108 15.33 18.35 -0.99
CA GLY A 108 15.09 18.36 0.46
C GLY A 108 15.03 16.96 1.05
N THR A 109 15.98 16.09 0.69
CA THR A 109 15.94 14.65 1.03
C THR A 109 15.84 14.38 2.52
N ALA A 110 16.62 15.09 3.35
CA ALA A 110 16.55 14.99 4.81
C ALA A 110 15.18 15.37 5.37
N ALA A 111 14.55 16.43 4.83
CA ALA A 111 13.21 16.84 5.26
C ALA A 111 12.14 15.81 4.86
N LYS A 112 12.25 15.22 3.67
CA LYS A 112 11.36 14.14 3.21
C LYS A 112 11.53 12.85 4.00
N GLU A 113 12.76 12.50 4.35
CA GLU A 113 13.03 11.38 5.27
C GLU A 113 12.32 11.60 6.61
N ALA A 114 12.52 12.78 7.22
CA ALA A 114 11.92 13.12 8.50
C ALA A 114 10.38 13.09 8.44
N GLN A 115 9.79 13.65 7.39
CA GLN A 115 8.33 13.62 7.17
C GLN A 115 7.80 12.18 7.13
N HIS A 116 8.43 11.30 6.35
CA HIS A 116 7.99 9.91 6.25
C HIS A 116 8.27 9.10 7.53
N MET A 117 9.34 9.40 8.27
CA MET A 117 9.58 8.80 9.58
C MET A 117 8.53 9.19 10.61
N GLU A 118 8.09 10.46 10.59
CA GLU A 118 7.03 10.94 11.48
C GLU A 118 5.68 10.31 11.13
N LEU A 119 5.31 10.25 9.85
CA LEU A 119 4.09 9.56 9.41
C LEU A 119 4.11 8.08 9.80
N ARG A 120 5.22 7.38 9.56
CA ARG A 120 5.41 5.99 10.00
C ARG A 120 5.18 5.85 11.51
N ARG A 121 5.73 6.75 12.33
CA ARG A 121 5.57 6.73 13.79
C ARG A 121 4.09 6.90 14.18
N ARG A 122 3.37 7.83 13.55
CA ARG A 122 1.94 8.06 13.77
C ARG A 122 1.10 6.83 13.38
N TRP A 123 1.39 6.21 12.25
CA TRP A 123 0.72 4.97 11.82
C TRP A 123 0.97 3.79 12.77
N ILE A 124 2.20 3.59 13.24
CA ILE A 124 2.52 2.55 14.25
C ILE A 124 1.77 2.82 15.56
N ALA A 125 1.71 4.08 16.00
CA ALA A 125 0.98 4.45 17.20
C ALA A 125 -0.52 4.18 17.05
N LEU A 126 -1.11 4.55 15.90
CA LEU A 126 -2.51 4.25 15.58
C LEU A 126 -2.78 2.74 15.56
N GLN A 127 -1.92 1.96 14.92
CA GLN A 127 -2.04 0.51 14.88
C GLN A 127 -2.01 -0.08 16.29
N LYS A 128 -1.05 0.32 17.13
CA LYS A 128 -0.96 -0.17 18.51
C LYS A 128 -2.26 0.11 19.29
N ARG A 129 -2.83 1.31 19.13
CA ARG A 129 -4.11 1.66 19.77
C ARG A 129 -5.26 0.84 19.22
N PHE A 130 -5.34 0.67 17.91
CA PHE A 130 -6.36 -0.15 17.26
C PHE A 130 -6.33 -1.62 17.75
N GLU A 131 -5.15 -2.22 17.94
CA GLU A 131 -5.06 -3.61 18.45
C GLU A 131 -5.52 -3.75 19.91
N VAL A 132 -5.51 -2.66 20.70
CA VAL A 132 -5.92 -2.68 22.12
C VAL A 132 -7.37 -2.25 22.29
N GLU A 133 -7.78 -1.18 21.61
CA GLU A 133 -9.07 -0.52 21.77
C GLU A 133 -10.12 -1.03 20.75
N GLY A 134 -9.68 -1.69 19.68
CA GLY A 134 -10.52 -2.04 18.54
C GLY A 134 -10.88 -0.82 17.67
N LEU A 135 -11.91 -0.98 16.84
CA LEU A 135 -12.40 0.08 15.97
C LEU A 135 -13.33 1.03 16.74
N THR A 136 -12.79 2.17 17.16
CA THR A 136 -13.56 3.24 17.83
C THR A 136 -13.70 4.48 16.94
N SER A 137 -14.60 5.40 17.31
CA SER A 137 -14.76 6.68 16.60
C SER A 137 -13.50 7.55 16.67
N ASP A 138 -12.77 7.51 17.79
CA ASP A 138 -11.51 8.23 17.97
C ASP A 138 -10.39 7.67 17.07
N ILE A 139 -10.31 6.35 16.93
CA ILE A 139 -9.40 5.69 15.98
C ILE A 139 -9.69 6.14 14.56
N GLN A 140 -10.97 6.22 14.16
CA GLN A 140 -11.34 6.70 12.83
C GLN A 140 -11.04 8.19 12.61
N GLN A 141 -11.18 9.03 13.64
CA GLN A 141 -10.82 10.44 13.55
C GLN A 141 -9.30 10.61 13.42
N THR A 142 -8.54 9.86 14.23
CA THR A 142 -7.07 9.84 14.16
C THR A 142 -6.59 9.35 12.79
N LEU A 143 -7.21 8.28 12.28
CA LEU A 143 -6.97 7.76 10.93
C LEU A 143 -7.09 8.85 9.86
N ARG A 144 -8.26 9.50 9.79
CA ARG A 144 -8.51 10.59 8.82
C ARG A 144 -7.56 11.76 8.98
N SER A 145 -7.19 12.10 10.22
CA SER A 145 -6.21 13.15 10.48
C SER A 145 -4.81 12.80 9.95
N ILE A 146 -4.40 11.53 10.00
CA ILE A 146 -3.12 11.11 9.42
C ILE A 146 -3.21 11.15 7.89
N GLU A 147 -4.27 10.60 7.30
CA GLU A 147 -4.52 10.60 5.85
C GLU A 147 -4.48 12.02 5.25
N MET A 148 -5.03 13.01 5.95
CA MET A 148 -4.99 14.42 5.52
C MET A 148 -3.58 14.99 5.38
N ASP A 149 -2.63 14.49 6.16
CA ASP A 149 -1.24 14.97 6.17
C ASP A 149 -0.36 14.21 5.14
N GLU A 150 -0.92 13.23 4.43
CA GLU A 150 -0.15 12.39 3.52
C GLU A 150 0.19 13.11 2.21
N PRO A 151 1.46 13.03 1.76
CA PRO A 151 1.82 13.50 0.43
C PRO A 151 1.30 12.54 -0.64
N ALA A 152 1.25 13.00 -1.88
CA ALA A 152 0.82 12.19 -3.02
C ALA A 152 1.50 10.80 -3.07
N GLU A 153 0.69 9.78 -3.26
CA GLU A 153 1.12 8.39 -3.26
C GLU A 153 1.79 7.99 -4.58
N LEU A 154 2.75 7.06 -4.49
CA LEU A 154 3.33 6.40 -5.65
C LEU A 154 2.82 4.96 -5.73
N SER A 155 2.00 4.67 -6.75
CA SER A 155 1.30 3.40 -6.90
C SER A 155 2.23 2.19 -6.85
N VAL A 156 3.43 2.29 -7.45
CA VAL A 156 4.39 1.18 -7.42
C VAL A 156 4.91 0.90 -6.00
N VAL A 157 5.14 1.95 -5.21
CA VAL A 157 5.60 1.80 -3.82
C VAL A 157 4.46 1.30 -2.93
N GLU A 158 3.24 1.75 -3.18
CA GLU A 158 2.03 1.26 -2.53
C GLU A 158 1.85 -0.25 -2.78
N MET A 159 2.02 -0.71 -4.02
CA MET A 159 1.94 -2.14 -4.36
C MET A 159 3.03 -2.97 -3.68
N GLN A 160 4.25 -2.45 -3.55
CA GLN A 160 5.30 -3.11 -2.79
C GLN A 160 4.95 -3.21 -1.31
N ALA A 161 4.40 -2.14 -0.74
CA ALA A 161 3.97 -2.10 0.64
C ALA A 161 2.77 -3.03 0.89
N HIS A 162 1.87 -3.16 -0.09
CA HIS A 162 0.76 -4.11 -0.08
C HIS A 162 1.30 -5.54 0.00
N ASN A 163 2.23 -5.91 -0.87
CA ASN A 163 2.86 -7.24 -0.83
C ASN A 163 3.53 -7.53 0.52
N ASP A 164 4.27 -6.55 1.08
CA ASP A 164 4.92 -6.71 2.38
C ASP A 164 3.89 -6.88 3.52
N ALA A 165 2.76 -6.15 3.46
CA ALA A 165 1.69 -6.25 4.44
C ALA A 165 0.95 -7.60 4.34
N THR A 166 0.66 -8.04 3.12
CA THR A 166 0.03 -9.34 2.84
C THR A 166 0.89 -10.49 3.38
N LEU A 167 2.20 -10.46 3.10
CA LEU A 167 3.14 -11.46 3.65
C LEU A 167 3.25 -11.40 5.17
N ALA A 168 3.17 -10.21 5.76
CA ALA A 168 3.25 -10.05 7.21
C ALA A 168 2.00 -10.57 7.95
N LEU A 169 0.83 -10.51 7.31
CA LEU A 169 -0.44 -10.97 7.91
C LEU A 169 -0.74 -12.43 7.61
N LEU A 170 -0.55 -12.86 6.37
CA LEU A 170 -0.97 -14.19 5.89
C LEU A 170 0.19 -15.18 5.77
N GLY A 171 1.44 -14.76 5.95
CA GLY A 171 2.61 -15.63 5.81
C GLY A 171 2.71 -16.23 4.41
N ASP A 172 2.90 -17.56 4.35
CA ASP A 172 3.06 -18.27 3.07
C ASP A 172 1.76 -18.36 2.26
N ASP A 173 0.58 -18.32 2.90
CA ASP A 173 -0.71 -18.34 2.22
C ASP A 173 -0.92 -17.08 1.36
N GLY A 174 -0.39 -15.95 1.83
CA GLY A 174 -0.44 -14.66 1.13
C GLY A 174 0.39 -14.60 -0.16
N ARG A 175 1.26 -15.59 -0.43
CA ARG A 175 2.11 -15.60 -1.65
C ARG A 175 1.31 -15.60 -2.95
N LYS A 176 0.11 -16.19 -2.91
CA LYS A 176 -0.82 -16.28 -4.05
C LYS A 176 -1.44 -14.92 -4.40
N GLU A 177 -1.46 -14.01 -3.44
CA GLU A 177 -2.11 -12.70 -3.57
C GLU A 177 -1.13 -11.58 -3.94
N LEU A 178 0.16 -11.89 -4.02
CA LEU A 178 1.18 -10.89 -4.30
C LEU A 178 1.05 -10.31 -5.70
N LEU A 179 1.20 -9.00 -5.78
CA LEU A 179 1.24 -8.27 -7.04
C LEU A 179 2.60 -8.46 -7.70
N GLN A 180 2.60 -8.83 -8.98
CA GLN A 180 3.84 -8.98 -9.74
C GLN A 180 4.30 -7.66 -10.33
N ILE A 181 5.28 -7.05 -9.68
CA ILE A 181 5.84 -5.78 -10.12
C ILE A 181 7.15 -6.04 -10.89
N PRO A 182 7.23 -5.73 -12.19
CA PRO A 182 8.44 -5.97 -12.97
C PRO A 182 9.59 -5.08 -12.47
N LEU A 183 10.81 -5.61 -12.46
CA LEU A 183 11.99 -4.98 -11.83
C LEU A 183 12.25 -3.54 -12.34
N LYS A 184 12.07 -3.29 -13.64
CA LYS A 184 12.23 -1.95 -14.23
C LYS A 184 11.23 -0.96 -13.62
N LYS A 185 9.96 -1.34 -13.50
CA LYS A 185 8.92 -0.51 -12.85
C LYS A 185 9.22 -0.33 -11.37
N ARG A 186 9.78 -1.35 -10.68
CA ARG A 186 10.15 -1.26 -9.26
C ARG A 186 11.19 -0.18 -8.95
N ILE A 187 12.12 0.07 -9.87
CA ILE A 187 13.17 1.07 -9.69
C ILE A 187 12.65 2.47 -10.07
N ILE A 188 12.07 2.60 -11.26
CA ILE A 188 11.62 3.91 -11.77
C ILE A 188 10.42 4.42 -10.93
N GLY A 189 9.56 3.52 -10.48
CA GLY A 189 8.37 3.83 -9.68
C GLY A 189 8.68 4.36 -8.27
N GLN A 190 9.94 4.37 -7.84
CA GLN A 190 10.36 5.06 -6.61
C GLN A 190 10.39 6.58 -6.77
N PHE A 191 10.55 7.07 -8.00
CA PHE A 191 10.73 8.50 -8.28
C PHE A 191 9.54 9.12 -9.01
N MET A 192 8.79 8.33 -9.79
CA MET A 192 7.69 8.80 -10.62
C MET A 192 6.46 7.93 -10.47
N ASN A 193 5.28 8.52 -10.66
CA ASN A 193 4.06 7.75 -10.79
C ASN A 193 4.02 7.09 -12.18
N ILE A 194 3.89 5.77 -12.22
CA ILE A 194 3.88 4.96 -13.45
C ILE A 194 2.53 4.28 -13.53
N ASP A 195 1.97 4.16 -14.73
CA ASP A 195 0.77 3.38 -14.93
C ASP A 195 0.95 1.91 -14.51
N THR A 196 0.12 1.53 -13.54
CA THR A 196 0.07 0.20 -12.93
C THR A 196 -1.14 -0.63 -13.37
N SER A 197 -1.95 -0.13 -14.31
CA SER A 197 -3.13 -0.84 -14.84
C SER A 197 -2.83 -2.26 -15.36
N SER A 198 -1.61 -2.48 -15.84
CA SER A 198 -1.15 -3.75 -16.41
C SER A 198 -0.63 -4.77 -15.37
N ILE A 199 -0.74 -4.51 -14.06
CA ILE A 199 -0.16 -5.36 -13.02
C ILE A 199 -1.17 -6.42 -12.57
N THR A 200 -0.76 -7.69 -12.62
CA THR A 200 -1.58 -8.85 -12.27
C THR A 200 -1.15 -9.46 -10.94
N LYS A 201 -2.06 -10.21 -10.31
CA LYS A 201 -1.75 -11.08 -9.16
C LYS A 201 -0.84 -12.22 -9.61
N ALA A 202 -0.03 -12.74 -8.68
CA ALA A 202 0.82 -13.89 -8.92
C ALA A 202 -0.02 -15.13 -9.31
N PRO A 203 0.47 -15.97 -10.24
CA PRO A 203 -0.18 -17.24 -10.53
C PRO A 203 -0.08 -18.15 -9.30
N THR A 204 -1.19 -18.82 -8.96
CA THR A 204 -1.27 -19.78 -7.87
C THR A 204 -0.24 -20.91 -8.09
N PRO A 205 0.57 -21.31 -7.08
CA PRO A 205 1.60 -22.33 -7.26
C PRO A 205 1.11 -23.76 -7.58
N ASP A 206 -0.20 -24.01 -7.62
CA ASP A 206 -0.77 -25.30 -7.95
C ASP A 206 -1.81 -25.18 -9.07
N GLY A 207 -1.45 -25.66 -10.27
CA GLY A 207 -2.39 -26.28 -11.20
C GLY A 207 -2.68 -25.57 -12.53
N ALA A 208 -2.25 -26.23 -13.61
CA ALA A 208 -2.89 -26.33 -14.93
C ALA A 208 -3.03 -25.06 -15.81
N PRO A 209 -2.80 -25.17 -17.14
CA PRO A 209 -3.12 -24.09 -18.07
C PRO A 209 -4.62 -23.79 -18.03
N ALA A 210 -4.94 -22.51 -17.80
CA ALA A 210 -6.31 -22.01 -17.97
C ALA A 210 -6.78 -22.33 -19.39
N ALA A 211 -7.87 -23.10 -19.49
CA ALA A 211 -8.51 -23.40 -20.75
C ALA A 211 -8.87 -22.10 -21.47
N THR A 212 -8.34 -21.94 -22.67
CA THR A 212 -8.80 -20.96 -23.65
C THR A 212 -10.27 -21.26 -23.96
N SER A 213 -11.18 -20.42 -23.50
CA SER A 213 -12.52 -20.30 -24.09
C SER A 213 -12.42 -19.43 -25.33
N SER A 214 -12.94 -19.99 -26.42
CA SER A 214 -12.94 -19.55 -27.80
C SER A 214 -13.54 -18.17 -28.05
#